data_AF-A0A960V1W6-F1
#
_entry.id   AF-A0A960V1W6-F1
#
_cell.length_a   1.000
_cell.length_b   1.000
_cell.length_c   1.000
_cell.angle_alpha   90.00
_cell.angle_beta   90.00
_cell.angle_gamma   90.00
#
_symmetry.space_group_name_H-M   'P 1'
#
loop_
_entity.id
_entity.type
_entity.pdbx_description
1 polymer ?
#
loop_
_entity_poly.entity_id
_entity_poly.type
_entity_poly.pdbx_seq_one_letter_code
_entity_poly.pdbx_strand_id
1 'polypeptide(L)'
;MSLKRILAIFVMLGSATAFLHSQAGSHQHPSTPVGIKIPPVKSRASLPAQTVKIAGLKAVMLGGEVDGVNGPGTRNYLDYLRKISQTLRERGVQVTEFYAPTSYEQIKAALKGAHFVAYAGHGIGAVNPPKYHTPNPGGMLILKQVWVNSQQIRQEFETHPNAIVVLLGACFTAGNSGPDIGKIGEEEARQRIVSYTTPFMQGNFAGYYAAWSPYTGQQVLAHLFAGENMGQAYAHGSLDTVRKIQHPNSSGDQIWYHVTSRSNKPVFDYAFSGNPNQTLQDLFGGGTNETTTDTTTTDPDEPQIINPDEPQVDIVYSEQHSKMLRSAVIQNNYAAAVEALQNKADPDYTQAKWSVLALAVYYNRVAIARQLIAAKADVNFAVEGWSLLSLAQAYKRNEIYSMLAAAGAKKSRSMHRGMQLPKVN
;
A
#
# COMPACT_ATOMS: atom_id res chain seq x y z
N MET A 1 51.76 -1.46 55.59
CA MET A 1 52.79 -2.39 55.06
C MET A 1 52.21 -3.81 55.14
N SER A 2 52.20 -4.69 54.14
CA SER A 2 52.78 -4.72 52.81
C SER A 2 52.09 -5.83 51.98
N LEU A 3 51.66 -5.48 50.77
CA LEU A 3 51.93 -6.15 49.49
C LEU A 3 52.10 -7.69 49.46
N LYS A 4 51.03 -8.48 49.23
CA LYS A 4 51.08 -9.79 48.53
C LYS A 4 49.70 -10.17 47.98
N ARG A 5 49.47 -10.02 46.67
CA ARG A 5 48.56 -10.84 45.82
C ARG A 5 48.44 -10.22 44.42
N ILE A 6 49.43 -10.48 43.55
CA ILE A 6 49.28 -10.36 42.09
C ILE A 6 50.10 -11.48 41.42
N LEU A 7 49.49 -12.11 40.42
CA LEU A 7 50.03 -12.92 39.32
C LEU A 7 50.31 -14.42 39.54
N ALA A 8 49.50 -15.26 38.88
CA ALA A 8 49.97 -16.41 38.10
C ALA A 8 48.93 -16.75 37.00
N ILE A 9 49.25 -16.36 35.77
CA ILE A 9 48.73 -16.89 34.51
C ILE A 9 49.79 -17.91 34.03
N PHE A 10 49.38 -19.09 33.56
CA PHE A 10 49.85 -19.77 32.33
C PHE A 10 49.23 -21.18 32.24
N VAL A 11 48.29 -21.39 31.30
CA VAL A 11 48.43 -22.15 30.04
C VAL A 11 48.23 -23.67 30.18
N MET A 12 47.12 -24.14 29.60
CA MET A 12 47.07 -25.39 28.85
C MET A 12 46.25 -25.15 27.58
N LEU A 13 46.97 -25.24 26.45
CA LEU A 13 46.49 -25.19 25.08
C LEU A 13 46.33 -26.65 24.60
N GLY A 14 45.24 -26.99 23.93
CA GLY A 14 45.07 -28.33 23.36
C GLY A 14 43.76 -28.55 22.60
N SER A 15 43.71 -28.04 21.37
CA SER A 15 43.11 -28.70 20.20
C SER A 15 41.61 -29.02 20.18
N ALA A 16 40.83 -28.19 19.46
CA ALA A 16 39.67 -28.66 18.69
C ALA A 16 39.30 -27.64 17.60
N THR A 17 40.03 -27.67 16.49
CA THR A 17 39.56 -27.11 15.21
C THR A 17 38.83 -28.20 14.44
N ALA A 18 37.53 -28.03 14.20
CA ALA A 18 36.86 -28.24 12.91
C ALA A 18 35.32 -28.30 13.07
N PHE A 19 34.64 -27.84 12.01
CA PHE A 19 33.20 -27.93 11.74
C PHE A 19 32.27 -26.95 12.46
N LEU A 20 32.31 -25.69 12.04
CA LEU A 20 31.09 -24.88 11.95
C LEU A 20 30.66 -24.85 10.47
N HIS A 21 29.88 -25.86 10.08
CA HIS A 21 29.02 -25.76 8.92
C HIS A 21 28.01 -24.63 9.19
N SER A 22 27.96 -23.66 8.28
CA SER A 22 26.92 -22.65 8.21
C SER A 22 25.57 -23.33 8.02
N GLN A 23 24.80 -23.51 9.09
CA GLN A 23 23.37 -23.68 8.94
C GLN A 23 22.75 -22.29 8.80
N ALA A 24 22.56 -21.88 7.54
CA ALA A 24 21.56 -20.90 7.17
C ALA A 24 20.20 -21.41 7.64
N GLY A 25 19.81 -21.05 8.86
CA GLY A 25 18.51 -21.37 9.42
C GLY A 25 17.43 -20.76 8.53
N SER A 26 16.58 -21.62 7.97
CA SER A 26 15.47 -21.22 7.11
C SER A 26 14.56 -20.24 7.84
N HIS A 27 14.54 -18.99 7.37
CA HIS A 27 13.60 -17.96 7.79
C HIS A 27 12.19 -18.38 7.33
N GLN A 28 11.35 -18.87 8.24
CA GLN A 28 9.94 -19.09 7.94
C GLN A 28 9.12 -17.86 8.35
N HIS A 29 8.80 -17.03 7.36
CA HIS A 29 7.76 -16.02 7.44
C HIS A 29 6.49 -16.56 6.76
N PRO A 30 5.28 -16.12 7.15
CA PRO A 30 4.08 -16.44 6.40
C PRO A 30 4.22 -15.95 4.96
N SER A 31 4.04 -16.84 3.98
CA SER A 31 4.14 -16.53 2.54
C SER A 31 2.94 -15.74 2.00
N THR A 32 1.99 -15.37 2.87
CA THR A 32 0.76 -14.68 2.50
C THR A 32 0.51 -13.47 3.40
N PRO A 33 0.12 -12.31 2.83
CA PRO A 33 -0.40 -11.19 3.60
C PRO A 33 -1.56 -11.66 4.47
N VAL A 34 -1.52 -11.33 5.76
CA VAL A 34 -2.58 -11.73 6.67
C VAL A 34 -3.65 -10.64 6.73
N GLY A 35 -4.90 -10.99 6.41
CA GLY A 35 -6.02 -10.02 6.45
C GLY A 35 -7.25 -10.35 5.59
N ILE A 36 -7.36 -11.54 4.98
CA ILE A 36 -8.54 -11.88 4.16
C ILE A 36 -9.67 -12.40 5.05
N LYS A 37 -10.52 -11.46 5.51
CA LYS A 37 -11.99 -11.55 5.60
C LYS A 37 -12.55 -10.32 6.36
N ILE A 38 -12.27 -9.13 5.84
CA ILE A 38 -13.16 -7.97 6.05
C ILE A 38 -14.15 -8.01 4.88
N PRO A 39 -15.46 -7.78 5.06
CA PRO A 39 -16.39 -7.65 3.94
C PRO A 39 -15.77 -6.72 2.89
N PRO A 40 -15.87 -7.04 1.59
CA PRO A 40 -15.26 -6.24 0.54
C PRO A 40 -15.83 -4.82 0.64
N VAL A 41 -15.01 -3.88 1.11
CA VAL A 41 -15.36 -2.47 0.99
C VAL A 41 -15.28 -2.13 -0.49
N LYS A 42 -16.35 -1.47 -0.95
CA LYS A 42 -16.67 -1.15 -2.34
C LYS A 42 -15.46 -0.57 -3.09
N SER A 43 -15.38 -0.90 -4.38
CA SER A 43 -14.34 -0.42 -5.29
C SER A 43 -14.06 1.07 -5.15
N ARG A 44 -12.83 1.51 -5.45
CA ARG A 44 -12.37 2.92 -5.49
C ARG A 44 -13.38 3.97 -5.99
N ALA A 45 -14.29 3.61 -6.88
CA ALA A 45 -15.44 4.42 -7.30
C ALA A 45 -16.41 4.83 -6.16
N SER A 46 -16.21 4.37 -4.93
CA SER A 46 -17.05 4.67 -3.76
C SER A 46 -16.35 5.48 -2.66
N LEU A 47 -15.14 6.00 -2.90
CA LEU A 47 -14.53 6.91 -1.93
C LEU A 47 -15.35 8.22 -1.87
N PRO A 48 -15.55 8.82 -0.68
CA PRO A 48 -16.35 10.03 -0.55
C PRO A 48 -15.72 11.20 -1.31
N ALA A 49 -16.56 12.11 -1.80
CA ALA A 49 -16.10 13.33 -2.46
C ALA A 49 -15.30 14.21 -1.48
N GLN A 50 -14.33 14.95 -2.00
CA GLN A 50 -13.59 15.94 -1.21
C GLN A 50 -14.48 17.15 -0.92
N THR A 51 -14.58 17.52 0.35
CA THR A 51 -15.26 18.75 0.79
C THR A 51 -14.29 19.72 1.46
N VAL A 52 -13.19 19.21 2.03
CA VAL A 52 -12.12 20.01 2.64
C VAL A 52 -10.99 20.23 1.64
N LYS A 53 -10.65 21.50 1.40
CA LYS A 53 -9.54 21.91 0.52
C LYS A 53 -8.56 22.77 1.34
N ILE A 54 -7.36 22.26 1.55
CA ILE A 54 -6.28 22.96 2.26
C ILE A 54 -5.06 22.93 1.36
N ALA A 55 -4.49 24.10 1.08
CA ALA A 55 -3.33 24.25 0.20
C ALA A 55 -2.03 23.86 0.92
N GLY A 56 -0.98 23.55 0.16
CA GLY A 56 0.38 23.36 0.69
C GLY A 56 0.60 22.07 1.50
N LEU A 57 -0.37 21.16 1.52
CA LEU A 57 -0.25 19.88 2.23
C LEU A 57 0.83 18.98 1.60
N LYS A 58 1.61 18.31 2.45
CA LYS A 58 2.71 17.43 2.07
C LYS A 58 2.54 16.05 2.67
N ALA A 59 2.91 15.01 1.94
CA ALA A 59 2.88 13.64 2.42
C ALA A 59 4.14 12.87 2.03
N VAL A 60 4.57 11.96 2.92
CA VAL A 60 5.71 11.07 2.71
C VAL A 60 5.29 9.62 2.85
N MET A 61 5.54 8.82 1.81
CA MET A 61 5.23 7.39 1.78
C MET A 61 6.51 6.59 1.97
N LEU A 62 6.51 5.63 2.88
CA LEU A 62 7.67 4.87 3.30
C LEU A 62 7.39 3.37 3.10
N GLY A 63 7.98 2.77 2.06
CA GLY A 63 7.82 1.34 1.76
C GLY A 63 8.98 0.52 2.31
N GLY A 64 8.70 -0.33 3.29
CA GLY A 64 9.68 -1.27 3.86
C GLY A 64 9.88 -2.50 2.99
N GLU A 65 11.12 -3.01 2.98
CA GLU A 65 11.46 -4.30 2.36
C GLU A 65 11.02 -5.44 3.29
N VAL A 66 10.09 -6.28 2.84
CA VAL A 66 9.49 -7.34 3.67
C VAL A 66 10.12 -8.71 3.39
N ASP A 67 10.31 -9.01 2.12
CA ASP A 67 10.69 -10.33 1.59
C ASP A 67 11.64 -10.20 0.40
N GLY A 68 12.53 -9.19 0.46
CA GLY A 68 13.39 -8.79 -0.65
C GLY A 68 12.79 -7.63 -1.44
N VAL A 69 13.63 -6.74 -1.99
CA VAL A 69 13.17 -5.58 -2.79
C VAL A 69 12.21 -5.94 -3.93
N ASN A 70 12.32 -7.16 -4.48
CA ASN A 70 11.47 -7.69 -5.55
C ASN A 70 10.45 -8.74 -5.06
N GLY A 71 10.37 -8.95 -3.74
CA GLY A 71 9.50 -9.94 -3.13
C GLY A 71 8.01 -9.60 -3.30
N PRO A 72 7.13 -10.62 -3.38
CA PRO A 72 5.69 -10.40 -3.53
C PRO A 72 5.06 -9.57 -2.40
N GLY A 73 5.48 -9.78 -1.14
CA GLY A 73 4.99 -9.02 0.01
C GLY A 73 5.37 -7.55 -0.08
N THR A 74 6.65 -7.29 -0.41
CA THR A 74 7.16 -5.93 -0.63
C THR A 74 6.36 -5.23 -1.73
N ARG A 75 6.18 -5.86 -2.90
CA ARG A 75 5.39 -5.30 -3.99
C ARG A 75 3.94 -4.99 -3.62
N ASN A 76 3.30 -5.84 -2.81
CA ASN A 76 1.94 -5.58 -2.32
C ASN A 76 1.90 -4.33 -1.43
N TYR A 77 2.85 -4.16 -0.52
CA TYR A 77 2.92 -2.98 0.33
C TYR A 77 3.20 -1.69 -0.46
N LEU A 78 4.03 -1.78 -1.50
CA LEU A 78 4.22 -0.66 -2.43
C LEU A 78 2.92 -0.31 -3.16
N ASP A 79 2.13 -1.30 -3.60
CA ASP A 79 0.83 -1.06 -4.21
C ASP A 79 -0.16 -0.37 -3.25
N TYR A 80 -0.16 -0.74 -1.97
CA TYR A 80 -1.01 -0.09 -0.97
C TYR A 80 -0.62 1.37 -0.76
N LEU A 81 0.68 1.65 -0.67
CA LEU A 81 1.19 3.02 -0.55
C LEU A 81 0.92 3.84 -1.81
N ARG A 82 1.02 3.26 -3.00
CA ARG A 82 0.67 3.94 -4.27
C ARG A 82 -0.80 4.32 -4.33
N LYS A 83 -1.69 3.47 -3.83
CA LYS A 83 -3.13 3.79 -3.70
C LYS A 83 -3.37 4.96 -2.76
N ILE A 84 -2.72 4.98 -1.59
CA ILE A 84 -2.75 6.13 -0.69
C ILE A 84 -2.21 7.39 -1.38
N SER A 85 -1.07 7.28 -2.04
CA SER A 85 -0.40 8.38 -2.75
C SER A 85 -1.32 8.98 -3.80
N GLN A 86 -2.00 8.12 -4.55
CA GLN A 86 -2.97 8.55 -5.56
C GLN A 86 -4.16 9.27 -4.90
N THR A 87 -4.74 8.70 -3.85
CA THR A 87 -5.82 9.37 -3.09
C THR A 87 -5.37 10.75 -2.60
N LEU A 88 -4.16 10.87 -2.03
CA LEU A 88 -3.64 12.15 -1.52
C LEU A 88 -3.39 13.16 -2.64
N ARG A 89 -2.79 12.73 -3.77
CA ARG A 89 -2.59 13.60 -4.95
C ARG A 89 -3.91 14.14 -5.50
N GLU A 90 -4.94 13.28 -5.57
CA GLU A 90 -6.30 13.67 -5.98
C GLU A 90 -6.96 14.68 -5.04
N ARG A 91 -6.44 14.82 -3.80
CA ARG A 91 -6.89 15.81 -2.82
C ARG A 91 -6.01 17.06 -2.76
N GLY A 92 -5.07 17.21 -3.70
CA GLY A 92 -4.17 18.37 -3.78
C GLY A 92 -2.94 18.29 -2.88
N VAL A 93 -2.62 17.11 -2.35
CA VAL A 93 -1.44 16.92 -1.49
C VAL A 93 -0.20 16.61 -2.33
N GLN A 94 0.91 17.29 -2.04
CA GLN A 94 2.22 16.96 -2.60
C GLN A 94 2.73 15.66 -1.96
N VAL A 95 2.96 14.62 -2.76
CA VAL A 95 3.39 13.30 -2.25
C VAL A 95 4.79 12.94 -2.72
N THR A 96 5.67 12.66 -1.76
CA THR A 96 7.01 12.08 -1.98
C THR A 96 7.01 10.61 -1.55
N GLU A 97 7.49 9.72 -2.41
CA GLU A 97 7.53 8.28 -2.16
C GLU A 97 8.97 7.80 -2.00
N PHE A 98 9.24 7.04 -0.94
CA PHE A 98 10.53 6.40 -0.69
C PHE A 98 10.37 4.90 -0.56
N TYR A 99 11.03 4.17 -1.45
CA TYR A 99 11.07 2.71 -1.49
C TYR A 99 12.53 2.23 -1.49
N ALA A 100 12.76 1.02 -1.00
CA ALA A 100 14.10 0.45 -1.02
C ALA A 100 14.60 0.25 -2.47
N PRO A 101 15.89 0.55 -2.76
CA PRO A 101 16.87 1.19 -1.88
C PRO A 101 16.70 2.72 -1.82
N THR A 102 16.85 3.30 -0.62
CA THR A 102 16.86 4.76 -0.37
C THR A 102 17.73 5.05 0.86
N SER A 103 17.98 6.32 1.18
CA SER A 103 18.76 6.73 2.37
C SER A 103 17.89 7.36 3.46
N TYR A 104 18.31 7.17 4.72
CA TYR A 104 17.64 7.77 5.88
C TYR A 104 17.66 9.30 5.85
N GLU A 105 18.76 9.91 5.39
CA GLU A 105 18.88 11.37 5.29
C GLU A 105 17.88 11.97 4.29
N GLN A 106 17.65 11.30 3.16
CA GLN A 106 16.62 11.73 2.19
C GLN A 106 15.22 11.65 2.78
N ILE A 107 14.94 10.58 3.54
CA ILE A 107 13.66 10.42 4.25
C ILE A 107 13.49 11.54 5.28
N LYS A 108 14.49 11.76 6.13
CA LYS A 108 14.46 12.81 7.16
C LYS A 108 14.25 14.20 6.55
N ALA A 109 14.96 14.52 5.47
CA ALA A 109 14.78 15.77 4.75
C ALA A 109 13.36 15.94 4.19
N ALA A 110 12.77 14.88 3.63
CA ALA A 110 11.43 14.92 3.07
C ALA A 110 10.32 14.94 4.13
N LEU A 111 10.56 14.36 5.31
CA LEU A 111 9.63 14.41 6.44
C LEU A 111 9.47 15.83 6.99
N LYS A 112 10.40 16.74 6.71
CA LYS A 112 10.34 18.11 7.21
C LYS A 112 9.09 18.84 6.74
N GLY A 113 8.20 19.17 7.69
CA GLY A 113 6.91 19.80 7.40
C GLY A 113 5.92 18.90 6.65
N ALA A 114 6.13 17.58 6.62
CA ALA A 114 5.14 16.66 6.10
C ALA A 114 3.91 16.62 7.02
N HIS A 115 2.72 16.68 6.45
CA HIS A 115 1.44 16.65 7.16
C HIS A 115 0.94 15.22 7.30
N PHE A 116 1.28 14.36 6.34
CA PHE A 116 0.94 12.95 6.34
C PHE A 116 2.18 12.08 6.20
N VAL A 117 2.24 11.00 6.95
CA VAL A 117 3.24 9.95 6.78
C VAL A 117 2.50 8.62 6.63
N ALA A 118 2.77 7.88 5.56
CA ALA A 118 2.24 6.52 5.42
C ALA A 118 3.39 5.53 5.34
N TYR A 119 3.29 4.43 6.06
CA TYR A 119 4.28 3.35 6.05
C TYR A 119 3.62 2.00 5.82
N ALA A 120 4.23 1.16 5.00
CA ALA A 120 3.85 -0.23 4.83
C ALA A 120 5.10 -1.11 4.85
N GLY A 121 5.18 -2.07 5.77
CA GLY A 121 6.41 -2.82 5.99
C GLY A 121 6.37 -3.69 7.25
N HIS A 122 7.54 -4.07 7.74
CA HIS A 122 7.67 -4.81 8.99
C HIS A 122 7.42 -3.92 10.20
N GLY A 123 6.73 -4.47 11.21
CA GLY A 123 6.71 -3.88 12.55
C GLY A 123 7.85 -4.46 13.38
N ILE A 124 8.35 -3.65 14.31
CA ILE A 124 9.40 -4.02 15.26
C ILE A 124 8.80 -4.31 16.64
N GLY A 125 9.04 -5.52 17.15
CA GLY A 125 8.59 -5.93 18.48
C GLY A 125 9.08 -7.34 18.83
N ALA A 126 8.98 -7.69 20.10
CA ALA A 126 9.33 -9.03 20.55
C ALA A 126 8.13 -9.97 20.45
N VAL A 127 8.31 -11.11 19.78
CA VAL A 127 7.53 -12.33 20.06
C VAL A 127 8.38 -13.17 21.01
N ASN A 128 7.83 -13.58 22.15
CA ASN A 128 8.57 -14.31 23.17
C ASN A 128 8.93 -15.75 22.67
N PRO A 129 10.13 -16.30 22.97
CA PRO A 129 11.25 -15.65 23.65
C PRO A 129 12.08 -14.77 22.69
N PRO A 130 12.69 -13.70 23.22
CA PRO A 130 13.16 -12.56 22.44
C PRO A 130 14.32 -12.92 21.51
N LYS A 131 14.20 -12.58 20.22
CA LYS A 131 15.39 -12.30 19.38
C LYS A 131 15.78 -10.82 19.34
N TYR A 132 14.95 -9.95 19.93
CA TYR A 132 15.26 -8.52 20.11
C TYR A 132 14.89 -8.12 21.54
N HIS A 133 15.89 -8.07 22.42
CA HIS A 133 15.77 -7.41 23.71
C HIS A 133 15.74 -5.89 23.46
N THR A 134 14.57 -5.33 23.16
CA THR A 134 14.34 -3.89 23.33
C THR A 134 13.11 -3.72 24.20
N PRO A 135 13.23 -3.07 25.38
CA PRO A 135 12.16 -2.98 26.38
C PRO A 135 10.94 -2.15 25.95
N ASN A 136 10.85 -1.73 24.69
CA ASN A 136 9.74 -0.97 24.13
C ASN A 136 9.46 -1.45 22.70
N PRO A 137 8.34 -2.15 22.41
CA PRO A 137 7.92 -2.36 21.04
C PRO A 137 7.56 -1.01 20.43
N GLY A 138 8.23 -0.63 19.34
CA GLY A 138 8.03 0.66 18.70
C GLY A 138 9.10 0.92 17.64
N GLY A 139 8.66 1.13 16.41
CA GLY A 139 9.53 1.46 15.29
C GLY A 139 9.07 0.89 13.95
N MET A 140 9.81 1.27 12.91
CA MET A 140 9.58 0.87 11.53
C MET A 140 10.88 0.36 10.91
N LEU A 141 10.80 -0.74 10.17
CA LEU A 141 11.92 -1.23 9.35
C LEU A 141 11.77 -0.67 7.93
N ILE A 142 12.28 0.53 7.73
CA ILE A 142 12.09 1.26 6.48
C ILE A 142 13.13 0.83 5.43
N LEU A 143 14.32 0.37 5.87
CA LEU A 143 15.43 0.00 4.97
C LEU A 143 16.01 -1.38 5.31
N LYS A 144 16.84 -1.90 4.39
CA LYS A 144 17.79 -2.98 4.66
C LYS A 144 18.69 -2.58 5.84
N GLN A 145 18.29 -3.00 7.05
CA GLN A 145 18.93 -2.67 8.32
C GLN A 145 18.83 -1.21 8.82
N VAL A 146 17.92 -0.37 8.31
CA VAL A 146 17.63 0.92 9.00
C VAL A 146 16.37 0.81 9.80
N TRP A 147 16.61 0.90 11.09
CA TRP A 147 15.67 0.88 12.17
C TRP A 147 15.32 2.33 12.44
N VAL A 148 14.04 2.68 12.36
CA VAL A 148 13.56 3.89 13.00
C VAL A 148 12.94 3.45 14.32
N ASN A 149 13.62 3.75 15.42
CA ASN A 149 13.13 3.43 16.77
C ASN A 149 12.26 4.56 17.34
N SER A 150 11.63 4.31 18.49
CA SER A 150 10.77 5.28 19.18
C SER A 150 11.46 6.62 19.51
N GLN A 151 12.77 6.64 19.74
CA GLN A 151 13.51 7.88 19.99
C GLN A 151 13.66 8.70 18.72
N GLN A 152 14.02 8.06 17.60
CA GLN A 152 14.15 8.74 16.31
C GLN A 152 12.82 9.29 15.82
N ILE A 153 11.71 8.57 16.02
CA ILE A 153 10.36 9.10 15.72
C ILE A 153 10.09 10.39 16.50
N ARG A 154 10.42 10.43 17.80
CA ARG A 154 10.19 11.62 18.63
C ARG A 154 11.11 12.79 18.31
N GLN A 155 12.38 12.51 18.03
CA GLN A 155 13.43 13.54 17.99
C GLN A 155 13.81 13.98 16.58
N GLU A 156 13.60 13.13 15.57
CA GLU A 156 14.14 13.37 14.23
C GLU A 156 13.07 13.52 13.15
N PHE A 157 11.83 13.11 13.41
CA PHE A 157 10.71 13.31 12.48
C PHE A 157 10.16 14.73 12.64
N GLU A 158 10.84 15.70 12.02
CA GLU A 158 10.47 17.12 11.96
C GLU A 158 9.23 17.40 11.07
N THR A 159 8.19 16.58 11.21
CA THR A 159 6.91 16.72 10.50
C THR A 159 6.19 18.01 10.89
N HIS A 160 5.18 18.39 10.12
CA HIS A 160 4.30 19.50 10.48
C HIS A 160 3.67 19.22 11.87
N PRO A 161 3.50 20.23 12.74
CA PRO A 161 2.75 20.04 13.98
C PRO A 161 1.36 19.45 13.69
N ASN A 162 0.94 18.47 14.48
CA ASN A 162 -0.31 17.74 14.26
C ASN A 162 -0.34 16.82 13.01
N ALA A 163 0.81 16.34 12.54
CA ALA A 163 0.87 15.38 11.45
C ALA A 163 0.03 14.12 11.74
N ILE A 164 -0.37 13.43 10.67
CA ILE A 164 -1.11 12.17 10.74
C ILE A 164 -0.25 11.06 10.18
N VAL A 165 -0.14 9.94 10.91
CA VAL A 165 0.55 8.74 10.46
C VAL A 165 -0.42 7.59 10.17
N VAL A 166 -0.17 6.85 9.08
CA VAL A 166 -0.90 5.65 8.68
C VAL A 166 0.07 4.48 8.51
N LEU A 167 -0.05 3.43 9.32
CA LEU A 167 0.77 2.22 9.26
C LEU A 167 -0.04 1.06 8.68
N LEU A 168 0.50 0.38 7.66
CA LEU A 168 -0.17 -0.73 6.97
C LEU A 168 0.63 -2.03 7.09
N GLY A 169 -0.05 -3.10 7.53
CA GLY A 169 0.49 -4.47 7.54
C GLY A 169 1.69 -4.71 8.46
N ALA A 170 2.09 -3.72 9.26
CA ALA A 170 3.18 -3.81 10.20
C ALA A 170 2.73 -4.54 11.48
N CYS A 171 3.52 -5.53 11.90
CA CYS A 171 3.26 -6.26 13.15
C CYS A 171 3.19 -5.31 14.34
N PHE A 172 2.43 -5.69 15.37
CA PHE A 172 2.24 -5.01 16.66
C PHE A 172 1.51 -3.65 16.59
N THR A 173 1.52 -2.95 15.45
CA THR A 173 0.95 -1.61 15.27
C THR A 173 -0.54 -1.50 15.62
N ALA A 174 -1.30 -2.57 15.40
CA ALA A 174 -2.71 -2.71 15.76
C ALA A 174 -2.96 -3.78 16.84
N GLY A 175 -1.90 -4.26 17.52
CA GLY A 175 -1.96 -5.25 18.60
C GLY A 175 -1.36 -6.61 18.25
N ASN A 176 -1.80 -7.27 17.16
CA ASN A 176 -1.26 -8.59 16.79
C ASN A 176 0.04 -8.51 15.98
N SER A 177 0.72 -9.66 15.90
CA SER A 177 1.75 -9.98 14.92
C SER A 177 1.34 -11.22 14.12
N GLY A 178 1.94 -11.42 12.94
CA GLY A 178 1.59 -12.55 12.06
C GLY A 178 1.64 -13.91 12.79
N PRO A 179 2.67 -14.18 13.62
CA PRO A 179 2.78 -15.42 14.38
C PRO A 179 1.77 -15.63 15.52
N ASP A 180 1.11 -14.58 16.04
CA ASP A 180 0.33 -14.64 17.28
C ASP A 180 -1.16 -14.31 17.13
N ILE A 181 -1.66 -14.30 15.91
CA ILE A 181 -3.09 -14.15 15.61
C ILE A 181 -3.90 -15.22 16.35
N GLY A 182 -4.86 -14.77 17.16
CA GLY A 182 -5.68 -15.64 17.99
C GLY A 182 -4.94 -16.29 19.16
N LYS A 183 -3.71 -15.86 19.47
CA LYS A 183 -2.91 -16.38 20.59
C LYS A 183 -2.76 -15.39 21.73
N ILE A 184 -2.89 -14.08 21.48
CA ILE A 184 -2.81 -13.04 22.51
C ILE A 184 -4.20 -12.61 22.97
N GLY A 185 -4.28 -12.17 24.23
CA GLY A 185 -5.47 -11.53 24.79
C GLY A 185 -5.51 -10.01 24.56
N GLU A 186 -6.62 -9.39 24.92
CA GLU A 186 -6.86 -7.95 24.78
C GLU A 186 -5.84 -7.11 25.54
N GLU A 187 -5.40 -7.56 26.72
CA GLU A 187 -4.43 -6.82 27.53
C GLU A 187 -3.06 -6.69 26.85
N GLU A 188 -2.54 -7.78 26.26
CA GLU A 188 -1.29 -7.75 25.49
C GLU A 188 -1.42 -6.87 24.24
N ALA A 189 -2.54 -6.99 23.52
CA ALA A 189 -2.80 -6.16 22.34
C ALA A 189 -2.84 -4.66 22.71
N ARG A 190 -3.54 -4.31 23.81
CA ARG A 190 -3.62 -2.95 24.35
C ARG A 190 -2.24 -2.41 24.71
N GLN A 191 -1.41 -3.20 25.42
CA GLN A 191 -0.05 -2.79 25.77
C GLN A 191 0.79 -2.48 24.53
N ARG A 192 0.73 -3.34 23.50
CA ARG A 192 1.46 -3.12 22.24
C ARG A 192 1.01 -1.87 21.51
N ILE A 193 -0.31 -1.62 21.43
CA ILE A 193 -0.84 -0.42 20.79
C ILE A 193 -0.37 0.84 21.53
N VAL A 194 -0.43 0.85 22.87
CA VAL A 194 0.09 1.96 23.69
C VAL A 194 1.58 2.20 23.40
N SER A 195 2.40 1.15 23.41
CA SER A 195 3.84 1.28 23.14
C SER A 195 4.13 1.83 21.75
N TYR A 196 3.36 1.41 20.74
CA TYR A 196 3.54 1.86 19.35
C TYR A 196 3.08 3.30 19.11
N THR A 197 1.99 3.71 19.73
CA THR A 197 1.37 5.03 19.53
C THR A 197 2.11 6.12 20.30
N THR A 198 2.62 5.80 21.50
CA THR A 198 3.32 6.74 22.39
C THR A 198 4.41 7.60 21.68
N PRO A 199 5.36 7.06 20.90
CA PRO A 199 6.37 7.91 20.26
C PRO A 199 5.82 8.88 19.22
N PHE A 200 4.68 8.58 18.59
CA PHE A 200 4.03 9.51 17.67
C PHE A 200 3.31 10.61 18.43
N MET A 201 2.55 10.26 19.47
CA MET A 201 1.81 11.23 20.30
C MET A 201 2.75 12.15 21.13
N GLN A 202 3.96 11.68 21.45
CA GLN A 202 5.00 12.50 22.07
C GLN A 202 5.84 13.30 21.06
N GLY A 203 5.64 13.07 19.76
CA GLY A 203 6.26 13.82 18.68
C GLY A 203 5.28 14.85 18.10
N ASN A 204 5.42 15.16 16.82
CA ASN A 204 4.58 16.14 16.13
C ASN A 204 3.26 15.57 15.59
N PHE A 205 2.84 14.37 16.00
CA PHE A 205 1.64 13.74 15.43
C PHE A 205 0.41 13.95 16.31
N ALA A 206 -0.71 14.31 15.70
CA ALA A 206 -2.02 14.37 16.35
C ALA A 206 -2.91 13.16 16.02
N GLY A 207 -2.57 12.40 14.97
CA GLY A 207 -3.33 11.25 14.53
C GLY A 207 -2.46 10.06 14.15
N TYR A 208 -2.87 8.87 14.58
CA TYR A 208 -2.26 7.59 14.24
C TYR A 208 -3.35 6.62 13.80
N TYR A 209 -3.13 5.95 12.67
CA TYR A 209 -3.95 4.83 12.20
C TYR A 209 -3.06 3.65 11.88
N ALA A 210 -3.44 2.44 12.30
CA ALA A 210 -2.74 1.22 11.96
C ALA A 210 -3.71 0.15 11.52
N ALA A 211 -3.53 -0.41 10.33
CA ALA A 211 -4.42 -1.42 9.78
C ALA A 211 -3.68 -2.51 9.04
N TRP A 212 -4.17 -3.75 9.10
CA TRP A 212 -3.65 -4.85 8.28
C TRP A 212 -4.37 -4.99 6.95
N SER A 213 -5.51 -4.31 6.80
CA SER A 213 -6.24 -4.22 5.56
C SER A 213 -5.54 -3.28 4.57
N PRO A 214 -5.39 -3.70 3.29
CA PRO A 214 -4.70 -2.92 2.27
C PRO A 214 -5.42 -1.65 1.84
N TYR A 215 -6.70 -1.50 2.20
CA TYR A 215 -7.56 -0.41 1.74
C TYR A 215 -7.92 0.58 2.84
N THR A 216 -7.57 0.31 4.09
CA THR A 216 -7.99 1.16 5.21
C THR A 216 -7.33 2.53 5.17
N GLY A 217 -6.04 2.60 4.80
CA GLY A 217 -5.34 3.89 4.73
C GLY A 217 -5.95 4.86 3.71
N GLN A 218 -6.29 4.39 2.50
CA GLN A 218 -6.96 5.23 1.50
C GLN A 218 -8.35 5.69 1.96
N GLN A 219 -9.10 4.84 2.70
CA GLN A 219 -10.43 5.18 3.19
C GLN A 219 -10.34 6.26 4.27
N VAL A 220 -9.53 6.03 5.30
CA VAL A 220 -9.32 7.01 6.38
C VAL A 220 -8.99 8.38 5.80
N LEU A 221 -7.99 8.44 4.92
CA LEU A 221 -7.58 9.72 4.32
C LEU A 221 -8.69 10.32 3.45
N ALA A 222 -9.39 9.52 2.64
CA ALA A 222 -10.49 10.02 1.83
C ALA A 222 -11.63 10.63 2.68
N HIS A 223 -11.96 10.00 3.81
CA HIS A 223 -13.00 10.47 4.74
C HIS A 223 -12.57 11.73 5.50
N LEU A 224 -11.31 11.82 5.92
CA LEU A 224 -10.76 13.05 6.52
C LEU A 224 -10.88 14.24 5.56
N PHE A 225 -10.55 14.05 4.27
CA PHE A 225 -10.73 15.07 3.24
C PHE A 225 -12.20 15.29 2.81
N ALA A 226 -13.12 14.42 3.25
CA ALA A 226 -14.56 14.60 3.12
C ALA A 226 -15.17 15.38 4.32
N GLY A 227 -14.32 15.92 5.21
CA GLY A 227 -14.74 16.76 6.32
C GLY A 227 -15.06 16.00 7.60
N GLU A 228 -14.85 14.69 7.60
CA GLU A 228 -15.03 13.89 8.80
C GLU A 228 -13.91 14.13 9.81
N ASN A 229 -14.24 13.99 11.10
CA ASN A 229 -13.24 14.00 12.15
C ASN A 229 -12.47 12.66 12.21
N MET A 230 -11.36 12.65 12.95
CA MET A 230 -10.47 11.49 13.03
C MET A 230 -11.17 10.22 13.52
N GLY A 231 -12.13 10.33 14.44
CA GLY A 231 -12.92 9.20 14.93
C GLY A 231 -13.92 8.68 13.90
N GLN A 232 -14.60 9.57 13.16
CA GLN A 232 -15.52 9.20 12.08
C GLN A 232 -14.78 8.51 10.93
N ALA A 233 -13.62 9.04 10.52
CA ALA A 233 -12.76 8.42 9.51
C ALA A 233 -12.29 7.01 9.93
N TYR A 234 -12.10 6.78 11.23
CA TYR A 234 -11.86 5.44 11.78
C TYR A 234 -13.10 4.54 11.68
N ALA A 235 -14.27 5.10 12.01
CA ALA A 235 -15.53 4.42 12.27
C ALA A 235 -16.25 3.81 11.05
N HIS A 236 -15.68 3.83 9.84
CA HIS A 236 -16.27 3.19 8.64
C HIS A 236 -16.25 1.65 8.67
N GLY A 237 -16.05 1.05 9.84
CA GLY A 237 -16.24 -0.37 10.17
C GLY A 237 -17.29 -0.60 11.25
N SER A 238 -17.51 -1.84 11.70
CA SER A 238 -18.45 -2.12 12.80
C SER A 238 -17.92 -1.60 14.13
N LEU A 239 -18.58 -0.55 14.65
CA LEU A 239 -18.24 0.07 15.94
C LEU A 239 -18.49 -0.84 17.15
N ASP A 240 -19.34 -1.86 17.01
CA ASP A 240 -19.69 -2.80 18.10
C ASP A 240 -18.47 -3.61 18.59
N THR A 241 -17.46 -3.71 17.75
CA THR A 241 -16.19 -4.41 18.04
C THR A 241 -15.08 -3.46 18.48
N VAL A 242 -15.35 -2.16 18.59
CA VAL A 242 -14.34 -1.15 18.95
C VAL A 242 -14.25 -1.04 20.46
N ARG A 243 -13.03 -1.16 20.98
CA ARG A 243 -12.67 -0.78 22.35
C ARG A 243 -12.09 0.62 22.32
N LYS A 244 -12.46 1.45 23.29
CA LYS A 244 -12.00 2.83 23.43
C LYS A 244 -11.43 3.02 24.83
N ILE A 245 -10.22 3.57 24.90
CA ILE A 245 -9.56 3.92 26.16
C ILE A 245 -8.90 5.30 26.02
N GLN A 246 -8.59 5.96 27.13
CA GLN A 246 -7.72 7.13 27.10
C GLN A 246 -6.27 6.70 26.85
N HIS A 247 -5.53 7.50 26.09
CA HIS A 247 -4.11 7.25 25.88
C HIS A 247 -3.35 7.54 27.18
N PRO A 248 -2.66 6.55 27.79
CA PRO A 248 -2.08 6.71 29.13
C PRO A 248 -0.91 7.70 29.17
N ASN A 249 -0.27 7.95 28.02
CA ASN A 249 0.91 8.82 27.91
C ASN A 249 0.67 10.08 27.05
N SER A 250 -0.59 10.43 26.76
CA SER A 250 -0.95 11.63 25.99
C SER A 250 -2.31 12.15 26.43
N SER A 251 -2.34 13.40 26.92
CA SER A 251 -3.56 14.01 27.46
C SER A 251 -4.47 14.47 26.34
N GLY A 252 -5.76 14.09 26.39
CA GLY A 252 -6.76 14.45 25.37
C GLY A 252 -6.84 13.48 24.19
N ASP A 253 -5.87 12.58 24.05
CA ASP A 253 -5.89 11.52 23.04
C ASP A 253 -6.56 10.26 23.55
N GLN A 254 -7.22 9.56 22.63
CA GLN A 254 -7.79 8.24 22.87
C GLN A 254 -7.02 7.18 22.09
N ILE A 255 -7.21 5.91 22.47
CA ILE A 255 -6.84 4.75 21.67
C ILE A 255 -8.12 3.98 21.38
N TRP A 256 -8.39 3.74 20.10
CA TRP A 256 -9.48 2.89 19.62
C TRP A 256 -8.89 1.68 18.93
N TYR A 257 -9.43 0.49 19.14
CA TYR A 257 -8.97 -0.72 18.45
C TYR A 257 -10.07 -1.75 18.27
N HIS A 258 -10.00 -2.48 17.17
CA HIS A 258 -10.96 -3.55 16.85
C HIS A 258 -10.62 -4.83 17.61
N VAL A 259 -11.66 -5.47 18.15
CA VAL A 259 -11.61 -6.82 18.71
C VAL A 259 -12.57 -7.69 17.91
N THR A 260 -12.05 -8.34 16.89
CA THR A 260 -12.79 -9.31 16.09
C THR A 260 -12.49 -10.74 16.53
N SER A 261 -13.20 -11.72 15.98
CA SER A 261 -12.99 -13.13 16.29
C SER A 261 -12.77 -13.93 15.02
N ARG A 262 -11.71 -14.76 15.01
CA ARG A 262 -11.43 -15.75 13.96
C ARG A 262 -11.34 -17.12 14.60
N SER A 263 -12.26 -18.02 14.23
CA SER A 263 -12.34 -19.37 14.82
C SER A 263 -12.41 -19.33 16.36
N ASN A 264 -13.25 -18.44 16.90
CA ASN A 264 -13.44 -18.18 18.34
C ASN A 264 -12.21 -17.65 19.08
N LYS A 265 -11.23 -17.09 18.36
CA LYS A 265 -10.03 -16.50 18.93
C LYS A 265 -9.95 -15.01 18.61
N PRO A 266 -9.52 -14.15 19.55
CA PRO A 266 -9.51 -12.71 19.35
C PRO A 266 -8.49 -12.29 18.27
N VAL A 267 -8.86 -11.28 17.50
CA VAL A 267 -8.03 -10.64 16.47
C VAL A 267 -8.17 -9.12 16.60
N PHE A 268 -7.05 -8.45 16.41
CA PHE A 268 -6.73 -7.03 16.61
C PHE A 268 -5.90 -6.61 15.40
N ASP A 269 -6.53 -5.94 14.44
CA ASP A 269 -6.00 -5.69 13.10
C ASP A 269 -6.26 -4.27 12.60
N TYR A 270 -6.93 -3.45 13.43
CA TYR A 270 -7.16 -2.04 13.18
C TYR A 270 -7.14 -1.26 14.50
N ALA A 271 -6.38 -0.16 14.52
CA ALA A 271 -6.26 0.73 15.67
C ALA A 271 -6.12 2.19 15.24
N PHE A 272 -6.56 3.08 16.13
CA PHE A 272 -6.45 4.54 16.03
C PHE A 272 -5.91 5.11 17.34
N SER A 273 -5.13 6.18 17.26
CA SER A 273 -4.85 7.03 18.40
C SER A 273 -4.81 8.51 18.02
N GLY A 274 -5.31 9.37 18.92
CA GLY A 274 -5.43 10.81 18.74
C GLY A 274 -6.71 11.36 19.35
N ASN A 275 -6.97 12.66 19.19
CA ASN A 275 -8.25 13.27 19.55
C ASN A 275 -9.31 12.96 18.47
N PRO A 276 -10.31 12.11 18.74
CA PRO A 276 -11.25 11.65 17.71
C PRO A 276 -12.13 12.78 17.13
N ASN A 277 -12.20 13.95 17.77
CA ASN A 277 -13.09 15.03 17.36
C ASN A 277 -12.44 16.05 16.42
N GLN A 278 -11.12 15.99 16.20
CA GLN A 278 -10.45 16.94 15.30
C GLN A 278 -10.65 16.54 13.83
N THR A 279 -10.81 17.55 12.99
CA THR A 279 -10.90 17.47 11.52
C THR A 279 -9.60 17.97 10.88
N LEU A 280 -9.42 17.75 9.57
CA LEU A 280 -8.28 18.35 8.85
C LEU A 280 -8.27 19.89 8.93
N GLN A 281 -9.44 20.53 9.01
CA GLN A 281 -9.55 21.98 9.14
C GLN A 281 -9.01 22.45 10.49
N ASP A 282 -9.31 21.72 11.57
CA ASP A 282 -8.78 22.03 12.91
C ASP A 282 -7.25 21.88 12.95
N LEU A 283 -6.72 20.88 12.25
CA LEU A 283 -5.29 20.56 12.28
C LEU A 283 -4.45 21.46 11.37
N PHE A 284 -4.95 21.79 10.18
CA PHE A 284 -4.15 22.41 9.10
C PHE A 284 -4.80 23.66 8.47
N GLY A 285 -6.03 24.03 8.86
CA GLY A 285 -6.78 25.12 8.23
C GLY A 285 -6.28 26.54 8.55
N GLY A 286 -5.30 26.70 9.44
CA GLY A 286 -4.77 27.99 9.88
C GLY A 286 -3.70 28.63 8.98
N GLY A 287 -3.32 28.00 7.87
CA GLY A 287 -2.26 28.48 6.96
C GLY A 287 -2.80 29.31 5.79
N THR A 288 -2.63 30.64 5.89
CA THR A 288 -2.67 31.69 4.86
C THR A 288 -3.40 31.46 3.53
N ASN A 289 -4.38 32.32 3.28
CA ASN A 289 -4.87 32.75 1.97
C ASN A 289 -3.71 33.05 0.99
N GLU A 290 -3.39 32.13 0.09
CA GLU A 290 -2.82 32.49 -1.20
C GLU A 290 -3.96 32.65 -2.19
N THR A 291 -4.27 33.91 -2.48
CA THR A 291 -5.15 34.33 -3.57
C THR A 291 -4.61 33.80 -4.89
N THR A 292 -5.09 32.64 -5.33
CA THR A 292 -4.92 32.22 -6.72
C THR A 292 -5.90 33.03 -7.53
N THR A 293 -5.37 33.92 -8.36
CA THR A 293 -6.14 34.78 -9.23
C THR A 293 -6.89 33.93 -10.23
N ASP A 294 -8.20 34.13 -10.25
CA ASP A 294 -9.17 33.58 -11.18
C ASP A 294 -8.71 33.83 -12.63
N THR A 295 -8.71 32.79 -13.46
CA THR A 295 -8.82 32.98 -14.91
C THR A 295 -9.93 32.09 -15.41
N THR A 296 -11.11 32.69 -15.42
CA THR A 296 -12.32 32.21 -16.07
C THR A 296 -12.03 32.00 -17.54
N THR A 297 -12.20 30.76 -18.05
CA THR A 297 -12.56 30.58 -19.46
C THR A 297 -13.61 29.48 -19.56
N THR A 298 -14.79 29.95 -19.96
CA THR A 298 -16.04 29.31 -20.36
C THR A 298 -15.92 27.95 -21.06
N ASP A 299 -16.69 26.99 -20.57
CA ASP A 299 -17.37 25.95 -21.36
C ASP A 299 -18.65 26.59 -21.94
N PRO A 300 -19.05 26.33 -23.21
CA PRO A 300 -19.82 25.12 -23.48
C PRO A 300 -19.53 24.46 -24.86
N ASP A 301 -19.53 23.13 -24.94
CA ASP A 301 -20.43 22.29 -25.78
C ASP A 301 -19.82 20.96 -26.30
N GLU A 302 -20.53 19.88 -25.93
CA GLU A 302 -20.86 18.62 -26.63
C GLU A 302 -19.79 17.72 -27.32
N PRO A 303 -19.74 16.39 -27.01
CA PRO A 303 -18.81 15.44 -27.62
C PRO A 303 -19.23 14.95 -29.02
N GLN A 304 -18.35 15.15 -30.00
CA GLN A 304 -18.47 14.62 -31.38
C GLN A 304 -17.99 13.16 -31.50
N ILE A 305 -18.79 12.33 -32.16
CA ILE A 305 -18.51 10.94 -32.55
C ILE A 305 -17.66 10.93 -33.83
N ILE A 306 -16.52 10.24 -33.82
CA ILE A 306 -15.66 10.12 -35.01
C ILE A 306 -16.16 8.95 -35.89
N ASN A 307 -16.44 9.27 -37.15
CA ASN A 307 -16.90 8.38 -38.22
C ASN A 307 -15.70 7.61 -38.83
N PRO A 308 -15.83 6.33 -39.21
CA PRO A 308 -14.73 5.51 -39.70
C PRO A 308 -14.77 5.46 -41.24
N ASP A 309 -13.86 6.15 -41.94
CA ASP A 309 -13.38 5.79 -43.28
C ASP A 309 -12.48 6.92 -43.83
N GLU A 310 -11.17 6.84 -43.60
CA GLU A 310 -10.12 7.50 -44.42
C GLU A 310 -8.76 6.80 -44.21
N PRO A 311 -7.79 6.93 -45.15
CA PRO A 311 -6.90 5.86 -45.58
C PRO A 311 -5.74 5.57 -44.63
N GLN A 312 -5.19 4.34 -44.72
CA GLN A 312 -4.07 3.87 -43.91
C GLN A 312 -2.77 4.65 -44.20
N VAL A 313 -2.55 5.69 -43.42
CA VAL A 313 -1.23 6.27 -43.15
C VAL A 313 -0.51 5.29 -42.22
N ASP A 314 0.75 4.95 -42.51
CA ASP A 314 1.60 4.16 -41.61
C ASP A 314 1.53 4.75 -40.19
N ILE A 315 0.74 4.11 -39.32
CA ILE A 315 0.54 4.57 -37.95
C ILE A 315 1.81 4.18 -37.19
N VAL A 316 2.71 5.14 -37.04
CA VAL A 316 3.85 5.01 -36.13
C VAL A 316 3.31 5.07 -34.70
N TYR A 317 3.24 3.91 -34.04
CA TYR A 317 2.82 3.80 -32.65
C TYR A 317 3.89 4.33 -31.68
N SER A 318 3.45 4.97 -30.59
CA SER A 318 4.33 5.44 -29.52
C SER A 318 4.62 4.32 -28.54
N GLU A 319 5.89 3.94 -28.37
CA GLU A 319 6.30 2.94 -27.38
C GLU A 319 5.97 3.39 -25.94
N GLN A 320 6.12 4.69 -25.65
CA GLN A 320 5.79 5.26 -24.34
C GLN A 320 4.29 5.11 -24.05
N HIS A 321 3.42 5.49 -24.98
CA HIS A 321 1.98 5.38 -24.79
C HIS A 321 1.53 3.91 -24.79
N SER A 322 2.22 3.03 -25.53
CA SER A 322 1.96 1.57 -25.50
C SER A 322 2.28 0.95 -24.13
N LYS A 323 3.37 1.40 -23.48
CA LYS A 323 3.67 1.04 -22.08
C LYS A 323 2.63 1.61 -21.11
N MET A 324 2.16 2.84 -21.34
CA MET A 324 1.07 3.44 -20.55
C MET A 324 -0.23 2.67 -20.71
N LEU A 325 -0.60 2.27 -21.93
CA LEU A 325 -1.76 1.44 -22.23
C LEU A 325 -1.69 0.10 -21.48
N ARG A 326 -0.55 -0.58 -21.53
CA ARG A 326 -0.35 -1.83 -20.78
C ARG A 326 -0.51 -1.61 -19.28
N SER A 327 0.10 -0.55 -18.76
CA SER A 327 -0.01 -0.18 -17.35
C SER A 327 -1.47 0.08 -16.96
N ALA A 328 -2.19 0.84 -17.79
CA ALA A 328 -3.60 1.16 -17.61
C ALA A 328 -4.48 -0.09 -17.62
N VAL A 329 -4.23 -1.05 -18.52
CA VAL A 329 -4.94 -2.34 -18.57
C VAL A 329 -4.75 -3.13 -17.27
N ILE A 330 -3.51 -3.25 -16.79
CA ILE A 330 -3.20 -3.97 -15.54
C ILE A 330 -3.91 -3.29 -14.37
N GLN A 331 -3.87 -1.96 -14.33
CA GLN A 331 -4.43 -1.11 -13.26
C GLN A 331 -5.95 -0.91 -13.36
N ASN A 332 -6.62 -1.41 -14.42
CA ASN A 332 -8.02 -1.12 -14.74
C ASN A 332 -8.32 0.39 -14.88
N ASN A 333 -7.35 1.18 -15.34
CA ASN A 333 -7.54 2.61 -15.57
C ASN A 333 -8.11 2.83 -16.98
N TYR A 334 -9.45 2.84 -17.09
CA TYR A 334 -10.13 3.00 -18.37
C TYR A 334 -9.80 4.33 -19.05
N ALA A 335 -9.78 5.44 -18.30
CA ALA A 335 -9.47 6.76 -18.85
C ALA A 335 -8.05 6.81 -19.44
N ALA A 336 -7.05 6.34 -18.70
CA ALA A 336 -5.68 6.29 -19.21
C ALA A 336 -5.49 5.28 -20.36
N ALA A 337 -6.27 4.20 -20.40
CA ALA A 337 -6.25 3.28 -21.54
C ALA A 337 -6.81 3.94 -22.80
N VAL A 338 -7.91 4.68 -22.69
CA VAL A 338 -8.49 5.46 -23.79
C VAL A 338 -7.55 6.58 -24.23
N GLU A 339 -7.01 7.34 -23.28
CA GLU A 339 -6.04 8.41 -23.55
C GLU A 339 -4.78 7.87 -24.23
N ALA A 340 -4.25 6.73 -23.78
CA ALA A 340 -3.10 6.12 -24.42
C ALA A 340 -3.42 5.70 -25.86
N LEU A 341 -4.58 5.09 -26.12
CA LEU A 341 -5.03 4.73 -27.47
C LEU A 341 -5.22 5.96 -28.36
N GLN A 342 -5.81 7.04 -27.84
CA GLN A 342 -5.93 8.32 -28.56
C GLN A 342 -4.55 8.91 -28.90
N ASN A 343 -3.58 8.74 -28.01
CA ASN A 343 -2.20 9.16 -28.20
C ASN A 343 -1.33 8.12 -28.95
N LYS A 344 -1.95 7.33 -29.83
CA LYS A 344 -1.28 6.36 -30.72
C LYS A 344 -0.51 5.26 -29.98
N ALA A 345 -1.03 4.77 -28.85
CA ALA A 345 -0.56 3.51 -28.29
C ALA A 345 -0.92 2.35 -29.23
N ASP A 346 -0.01 1.38 -29.35
CA ASP A 346 -0.24 0.14 -30.09
C ASP A 346 -1.26 -0.74 -29.32
N PRO A 347 -2.46 -0.98 -29.89
CA PRO A 347 -3.47 -1.84 -29.27
C PRO A 347 -3.05 -3.32 -29.21
N ASP A 348 -1.99 -3.70 -29.94
CA ASP A 348 -1.38 -5.02 -29.92
C ASP A 348 -0.08 -5.09 -29.12
N TYR A 349 0.27 -4.01 -28.40
CA TYR A 349 1.51 -3.97 -27.64
C TYR A 349 1.68 -5.20 -26.75
N THR A 350 2.82 -5.87 -26.91
CA THR A 350 3.15 -7.07 -26.15
C THR A 350 4.35 -6.83 -25.24
N GLN A 351 4.29 -7.39 -24.04
CA GLN A 351 5.47 -7.48 -23.17
C GLN A 351 5.43 -8.79 -22.41
N ALA A 352 6.57 -9.48 -22.37
CA ALA A 352 6.71 -10.82 -21.79
C ALA A 352 5.73 -11.85 -22.40
N LYS A 353 5.47 -11.76 -23.72
CA LYS A 353 4.54 -12.61 -24.49
C LYS A 353 3.05 -12.41 -24.19
N TRP A 354 2.70 -11.35 -23.47
CA TRP A 354 1.31 -10.98 -23.19
C TRP A 354 0.95 -9.70 -23.94
N SER A 355 -0.07 -9.77 -24.78
CA SER A 355 -0.69 -8.57 -25.36
C SER A 355 -1.53 -7.83 -24.33
N VAL A 356 -1.73 -6.53 -24.54
CA VAL A 356 -2.63 -5.73 -23.72
C VAL A 356 -4.07 -6.28 -23.74
N LEU A 357 -4.54 -6.84 -24.85
CA LEU A 357 -5.84 -7.51 -24.90
C LEU A 357 -5.84 -8.82 -24.11
N ALA A 358 -4.78 -9.62 -24.14
CA ALA A 358 -4.65 -10.83 -23.31
C ALA A 358 -4.71 -10.51 -21.81
N LEU A 359 -4.06 -9.43 -21.39
CA LEU A 359 -4.13 -8.94 -20.01
C LEU A 359 -5.53 -8.46 -19.63
N ALA A 360 -6.21 -7.73 -20.54
CA ALA A 360 -7.58 -7.29 -20.33
C ALA A 360 -8.53 -8.48 -20.14
N VAL A 361 -8.38 -9.54 -20.94
CA VAL A 361 -9.14 -10.79 -20.79
C VAL A 361 -8.87 -11.43 -19.43
N TYR A 362 -7.59 -11.66 -19.10
CA TYR A 362 -7.19 -12.34 -17.87
C TYR A 362 -7.70 -11.64 -16.61
N TYR A 363 -7.52 -10.32 -16.53
CA TYR A 363 -7.93 -9.49 -15.39
C TYR A 363 -9.42 -9.06 -15.42
N ASN A 364 -10.21 -9.55 -16.38
CA ASN A 364 -11.62 -9.19 -16.56
C ASN A 364 -11.89 -7.68 -16.75
N ARG A 365 -11.09 -7.01 -17.58
CA ARG A 365 -11.23 -5.56 -17.85
C ARG A 365 -12.19 -5.33 -19.01
N VAL A 366 -13.48 -5.58 -18.79
CA VAL A 366 -14.52 -5.55 -19.82
C VAL A 366 -14.50 -4.27 -20.66
N ALA A 367 -14.54 -3.11 -20.01
CA ALA A 367 -14.58 -1.81 -20.70
C ALA A 367 -13.31 -1.55 -21.52
N ILE A 368 -12.14 -1.92 -21.01
CA ILE A 368 -10.86 -1.74 -21.71
C ILE A 368 -10.72 -2.74 -22.86
N ALA A 369 -11.13 -4.00 -22.66
CA ALA A 369 -11.16 -5.00 -23.73
C ALA A 369 -12.05 -4.55 -24.89
N ARG A 370 -13.20 -3.91 -24.61
CA ARG A 370 -14.06 -3.30 -25.63
C ARG A 370 -13.32 -2.22 -26.44
N GLN A 371 -12.58 -1.35 -25.77
CA GLN A 371 -11.81 -0.29 -26.43
C GLN A 371 -10.66 -0.84 -27.26
N LEU A 372 -9.95 -1.85 -26.77
CA LEU A 372 -8.88 -2.51 -27.51
C LEU A 372 -9.41 -3.21 -28.77
N ILE A 373 -10.56 -3.90 -28.68
CA ILE A 373 -11.21 -4.51 -29.85
C ILE A 373 -11.66 -3.45 -30.84
N ALA A 374 -12.24 -2.34 -30.38
CA ALA A 374 -12.62 -1.21 -31.23
C ALA A 374 -11.41 -0.57 -31.93
N ALA A 375 -10.27 -0.52 -31.23
CA ALA A 375 -8.97 -0.11 -31.78
C ALA A 375 -8.30 -1.18 -32.67
N LYS A 376 -9.02 -2.24 -33.05
CA LYS A 376 -8.56 -3.34 -33.93
C LYS A 376 -7.41 -4.18 -33.36
N ALA A 377 -7.29 -4.31 -32.05
CA ALA A 377 -6.39 -5.29 -31.43
C ALA A 377 -6.66 -6.71 -31.98
N ASP A 378 -5.60 -7.50 -32.17
CA ASP A 378 -5.63 -8.89 -32.63
C ASP A 378 -6.38 -9.78 -31.65
N VAL A 379 -7.66 -10.02 -31.97
CA VAL A 379 -8.53 -10.89 -31.21
C VAL A 379 -8.15 -12.38 -31.30
N ASN A 380 -7.27 -12.75 -32.24
CA ASN A 380 -6.74 -14.10 -32.40
C ASN A 380 -5.36 -14.31 -31.76
N PHE A 381 -4.86 -13.33 -31.00
CA PHE A 381 -3.61 -13.46 -30.26
C PHE A 381 -3.62 -14.73 -29.38
N ALA A 382 -2.48 -15.41 -29.32
CA ALA A 382 -2.31 -16.61 -28.51
C ALA A 382 -1.25 -16.38 -27.43
N VAL A 383 -1.62 -16.62 -26.17
CA VAL A 383 -0.71 -16.55 -25.03
C VAL A 383 -0.54 -17.93 -24.42
N GLU A 384 0.69 -18.43 -24.42
CA GLU A 384 1.04 -19.77 -23.88
C GLU A 384 0.16 -20.91 -24.46
N GLY A 385 -0.20 -20.83 -25.74
CA GLY A 385 -1.05 -21.82 -26.42
C GLY A 385 -2.56 -21.61 -26.25
N TRP A 386 -2.96 -20.60 -25.47
CA TRP A 386 -4.35 -20.20 -25.31
C TRP A 386 -4.71 -19.08 -26.27
N SER A 387 -5.68 -19.31 -27.14
CA SER A 387 -6.40 -18.22 -27.79
C SER A 387 -7.09 -17.33 -26.75
N LEU A 388 -7.29 -16.05 -27.05
CA LEU A 388 -8.05 -15.15 -26.18
C LEU A 388 -9.45 -15.69 -25.85
N LEU A 389 -10.11 -16.35 -26.80
CA LEU A 389 -11.42 -16.96 -26.59
C LEU A 389 -11.37 -18.11 -25.57
N SER A 390 -10.38 -19.01 -25.70
CA SER A 390 -10.16 -20.09 -24.73
C SER A 390 -9.76 -19.55 -23.34
N LEU A 391 -9.00 -18.46 -23.29
CA LEU A 391 -8.59 -17.80 -22.06
C LEU A 391 -9.80 -17.20 -21.33
N ALA A 392 -10.63 -16.45 -22.06
CA ALA A 392 -11.87 -15.89 -21.53
C ALA A 392 -12.80 -17.00 -20.99
N GLN A 393 -12.91 -18.11 -21.71
CA GLN A 393 -13.72 -19.26 -21.29
C GLN A 393 -13.19 -19.91 -20.01
N ALA A 394 -11.89 -20.22 -19.93
CA ALA A 394 -11.29 -20.88 -18.77
C ALA A 394 -11.42 -20.05 -17.48
N TYR A 395 -11.28 -18.72 -17.59
CA TYR A 395 -11.41 -17.80 -16.47
C TYR A 395 -12.83 -17.24 -16.28
N LYS A 396 -13.83 -17.81 -16.96
CA LYS A 396 -15.26 -17.45 -16.84
C LYS A 396 -15.53 -15.95 -17.07
N ARG A 397 -14.88 -15.37 -18.08
CA ARG A 397 -14.99 -13.97 -18.50
C ARG A 397 -16.09 -13.83 -19.55
N ASN A 398 -17.32 -14.16 -19.19
CA ASN A 398 -18.42 -14.41 -20.13
C ASN A 398 -18.69 -13.22 -21.07
N GLU A 399 -18.65 -11.98 -20.56
CA GLU A 399 -18.90 -10.80 -21.40
C GLU A 399 -17.76 -10.56 -22.40
N ILE A 400 -16.51 -10.71 -21.97
CA ILE A 400 -15.34 -10.60 -22.85
C ILE A 400 -15.31 -11.73 -23.88
N TYR A 401 -15.71 -12.94 -23.48
CA TYR A 401 -15.86 -14.07 -24.39
C TYR A 401 -16.85 -13.74 -25.51
N SER A 402 -18.01 -13.17 -25.20
CA SER A 402 -19.00 -12.77 -26.19
C SER A 402 -18.46 -11.67 -27.13
N MET A 403 -17.75 -10.67 -26.60
CA MET A 403 -17.15 -9.60 -27.41
C MET A 403 -16.10 -10.15 -28.39
N LEU A 404 -15.21 -11.03 -27.91
CA LEU A 404 -14.18 -11.65 -28.76
C LEU A 404 -14.80 -12.54 -29.84
N ALA A 405 -15.84 -13.32 -29.50
CA ALA A 405 -16.54 -14.17 -30.47
C ALA A 405 -17.22 -13.34 -31.57
N ALA A 406 -17.89 -12.24 -31.18
CA ALA A 406 -18.50 -11.30 -32.12
C ALA A 406 -17.47 -10.62 -33.03
N ALA A 407 -16.25 -10.38 -32.52
CA ALA A 407 -15.13 -9.85 -33.29
C ALA A 407 -14.41 -10.90 -34.17
N GLY A 408 -14.88 -12.15 -34.21
CA GLY A 408 -14.33 -13.20 -35.07
C GLY A 408 -13.15 -13.99 -34.48
N ALA A 409 -12.94 -13.94 -33.15
CA ALA A 409 -11.88 -14.71 -32.50
C ALA A 409 -12.12 -16.22 -32.54
N LYS A 410 -11.07 -16.99 -32.84
CA LYS A 410 -11.11 -18.47 -32.95
C LYS A 410 -10.61 -19.14 -31.67
N LYS A 411 -11.18 -20.31 -31.33
CA LYS A 411 -10.68 -21.15 -30.24
C LYS A 411 -9.42 -21.91 -30.67
N SER A 412 -8.44 -22.05 -29.77
CA SER A 412 -7.32 -22.99 -29.96
C SER A 412 -7.78 -24.45 -29.73
N ARG A 413 -7.13 -25.41 -30.42
CA ARG A 413 -7.54 -26.84 -30.45
C ARG A 413 -6.95 -27.71 -29.33
N SER A 414 -6.09 -27.20 -28.45
CA SER A 414 -5.49 -28.02 -27.38
C SER A 414 -5.29 -27.24 -26.08
N MET A 415 -5.90 -27.70 -24.99
CA MET A 415 -5.65 -27.22 -23.62
C MET A 415 -4.62 -28.12 -22.94
N HIS A 416 -3.34 -27.74 -22.90
CA HIS A 416 -2.32 -28.41 -22.06
C HIS A 416 -1.44 -27.38 -21.35
N ARG A 417 -1.30 -27.56 -20.02
CA ARG A 417 -0.57 -26.80 -18.98
C ARG A 417 -1.23 -25.55 -18.38
N GLY A 418 -1.04 -25.43 -17.06
CA GLY A 418 -1.42 -24.27 -16.26
C GLY A 418 -0.57 -23.05 -16.60
N MET A 419 -1.25 -21.95 -16.88
CA MET A 419 -0.68 -20.69 -17.34
C MET A 419 0.13 -19.99 -16.25
N GLN A 420 1.32 -19.49 -16.60
CA GLN A 420 2.14 -18.70 -15.69
C GLN A 420 1.96 -17.21 -15.97
N LEU A 421 1.85 -16.42 -14.90
CA LEU A 421 1.72 -14.98 -15.01
C LEU A 421 2.96 -14.36 -15.67
N PRO A 422 2.81 -13.31 -16.50
CA PRO A 422 3.94 -12.56 -16.99
C PRO A 422 4.69 -11.96 -15.80
N LYS A 423 6.00 -12.21 -15.72
CA LYS A 423 6.87 -11.50 -14.79
C LYS A 423 6.85 -10.03 -15.18
N VAL A 424 6.29 -9.20 -14.32
CA VAL A 424 6.27 -7.75 -14.52
C VAL A 424 7.66 -7.25 -14.16
N ASN A 425 8.48 -6.99 -15.19
CA ASN A 425 9.77 -6.31 -15.07
C ASN A 425 9.56 -4.82 -14.80
#